data_AF-A0A1C3IY58-F1
#
_entry.id   AF-A0A1C3IY58-F1
#
_cell.length_a   1.000
_cell.length_b   1.000
_cell.length_c   1.000
_cell.angle_alpha   90.00
_cell.angle_beta   90.00
_cell.angle_gamma   90.00
#
_symmetry.space_group_name_H-M   'P 1'
#
loop_
_entity.id
_entity.type
_entity.pdbx_description
1 polymer ?
#
loop_
_entity_poly.entity_id
_entity_poly.type
_entity_poly.pdbx_seq_one_letter_code
_entity_poly.pdbx_strand_id
1 'polypeptide(L)'
;MSLFDLIGDQGVIINSEENLTVDAAIDLTCSTLLASNKIEASYVEAIKQKHKDIGAYYVLAPKIAMPHARPEDGVNEASLQVTVFKKGVDLESEDNGDVYLSITLAAMDSDSHIHTIMALSELFQNDDDIDAIIAAETEQEIIEILKRY
;
A
#
# COMPACT_ATOMS: atom_id res chain seq x y z
N MET A 1 12.89 13.11 3.02
CA MET A 1 11.42 13.04 3.07
C MET A 1 11.11 11.78 3.82
N SER A 2 10.43 11.88 4.96
CA SER A 2 10.02 10.72 5.77
C SER A 2 8.88 9.97 5.07
N LEU A 3 8.57 8.74 5.49
CA LEU A 3 7.38 8.04 4.99
C LEU A 3 6.11 8.85 5.26
N PHE A 4 6.03 9.49 6.43
CA PHE A 4 4.88 10.30 6.81
C PHE A 4 4.62 11.48 5.85
N ASP A 5 5.68 12.14 5.35
CA ASP A 5 5.54 13.24 4.39
C ASP A 5 4.87 12.79 3.07
N LEU A 6 5.07 11.52 2.67
CA LEU A 6 4.47 10.95 1.46
C LEU A 6 3.04 10.45 1.67
N ILE A 7 2.72 10.00 2.89
CA ILE A 7 1.39 9.50 3.28
C ILE A 7 0.43 10.67 3.49
N GLY A 8 0.85 11.67 4.26
CA GLY A 8 0.02 12.79 4.69
C GLY A 8 -1.12 12.41 5.64
N ASP A 9 -1.89 13.41 6.09
CA ASP A 9 -2.89 13.26 7.17
C ASP A 9 -4.12 12.40 6.81
N GLN A 10 -4.29 12.03 5.54
CA GLN A 10 -5.43 11.24 5.04
C GLN A 10 -4.97 9.94 4.36
N GLY A 11 -3.67 9.65 4.39
CA GLY A 11 -3.09 8.53 3.66
C GLY A 11 -3.21 7.18 4.38
N VAL A 12 -3.89 7.10 5.53
CA VAL A 12 -4.10 5.85 6.28
C VAL A 12 -5.58 5.48 6.23
N ILE A 13 -5.87 4.23 5.86
CA ILE A 13 -7.21 3.66 5.84
C ILE A 13 -7.23 2.40 6.71
N ILE A 14 -8.20 2.28 7.61
CA ILE A 14 -8.49 1.04 8.32
C ILE A 14 -9.82 0.49 7.81
N ASN A 15 -9.77 -0.69 7.17
CA ASN A 15 -10.93 -1.37 6.64
C ASN A 15 -11.25 -2.62 7.46
N SER A 16 -12.53 -2.84 7.71
CA SER A 16 -13.05 -4.00 8.45
C SER A 16 -14.06 -4.82 7.66
N GLU A 17 -14.14 -4.58 6.35
CA GLU A 17 -15.01 -5.37 5.47
C GLU A 17 -14.40 -6.76 5.25
N GLU A 18 -15.28 -7.74 5.03
CA GLU A 18 -14.90 -9.13 4.77
C GLU A 18 -15.22 -9.48 3.31
N ASN A 19 -14.50 -10.45 2.75
CA ASN A 19 -14.75 -11.00 1.40
C ASN A 19 -14.65 -9.94 0.28
N LEU A 20 -13.70 -9.01 0.40
CA LEU A 20 -13.35 -8.10 -0.69
C LEU A 20 -12.87 -8.90 -1.91
N THR A 21 -13.30 -8.49 -3.09
CA THR A 21 -12.69 -8.97 -4.33
C THR A 21 -11.31 -8.32 -4.50
N VAL A 22 -10.43 -8.94 -5.30
CA VAL A 22 -9.14 -8.36 -5.65
C VAL A 22 -9.27 -6.94 -6.19
N ASP A 23 -10.16 -6.73 -7.18
CA ASP A 23 -10.35 -5.41 -7.79
C ASP A 23 -10.83 -4.37 -6.74
N ALA A 24 -11.74 -4.74 -5.83
CA ALA A 24 -12.22 -3.85 -4.77
C ALA A 24 -11.14 -3.54 -3.72
N ALA A 25 -10.30 -4.51 -3.40
CA ALA A 25 -9.15 -4.32 -2.52
C ALA A 25 -8.13 -3.35 -3.16
N ILE A 26 -7.79 -3.54 -4.44
CA ILE A 26 -6.89 -2.64 -5.17
C ILE A 26 -7.47 -1.22 -5.22
N ASP A 27 -8.77 -1.07 -5.52
CA ASP A 27 -9.46 0.23 -5.50
C ASP A 27 -9.32 0.92 -4.14
N LEU A 28 -9.53 0.17 -3.06
CA LEU A 28 -9.40 0.70 -1.71
C LEU A 28 -7.98 1.19 -1.42
N THR A 29 -6.96 0.40 -1.77
CA THR A 29 -5.54 0.74 -1.55
C THR A 29 -5.06 1.97 -2.33
N CYS A 30 -5.82 2.43 -3.31
CA CYS A 30 -5.52 3.59 -4.14
C CYS A 30 -6.47 4.78 -3.91
N SER A 31 -7.51 4.61 -3.10
CA SER A 31 -8.65 5.52 -3.03
C SER A 31 -8.33 6.94 -2.60
N THR A 32 -7.48 7.14 -1.57
CA THR A 32 -7.05 8.48 -1.14
C THR A 32 -6.18 9.14 -2.20
N LEU A 33 -5.25 8.39 -2.80
CA LEU A 33 -4.35 8.92 -3.82
C LEU A 33 -5.13 9.39 -5.04
N LEU A 34 -6.13 8.61 -5.47
CA LEU A 34 -7.02 8.95 -6.57
C LEU A 34 -7.89 10.17 -6.23
N ALA A 35 -8.51 10.19 -5.05
CA ALA A 35 -9.35 11.31 -4.60
C ALA A 35 -8.56 12.62 -4.48
N SER A 36 -7.26 12.53 -4.18
CA SER A 36 -6.35 13.68 -4.04
C SER A 36 -5.62 14.05 -5.34
N ASN A 37 -5.99 13.43 -6.48
CA ASN A 37 -5.37 13.62 -7.79
C ASN A 37 -3.85 13.37 -7.81
N LYS A 38 -3.33 12.56 -6.88
CA LYS A 38 -1.91 12.16 -6.84
C LYS A 38 -1.61 11.04 -7.84
N ILE A 39 -2.64 10.27 -8.18
CA ILE A 39 -2.65 9.30 -9.27
C ILE A 39 -3.91 9.48 -10.12
N GLU A 40 -3.84 9.04 -11.36
CA GLU A 40 -4.95 8.93 -12.30
C GLU A 40 -5.64 7.56 -12.17
N ALA A 41 -6.88 7.46 -12.65
CA ALA A 41 -7.61 6.19 -12.66
C ALA A 41 -6.89 5.09 -13.49
N SER A 42 -6.12 5.50 -14.52
CA SER A 42 -5.30 4.59 -15.31
C SER A 42 -4.24 3.86 -14.48
N TYR A 43 -3.77 4.45 -13.39
CA TYR A 43 -2.78 3.85 -12.51
C TYR A 43 -3.37 2.64 -11.78
N VAL A 44 -4.58 2.79 -11.27
CA VAL A 44 -5.32 1.72 -10.57
C VAL A 44 -5.64 0.58 -11.53
N GLU A 45 -6.10 0.92 -12.74
CA GLU A 45 -6.39 -0.07 -13.78
C GLU A 45 -5.12 -0.81 -14.25
N ALA A 46 -3.97 -0.13 -14.31
CA ALA A 46 -2.69 -0.77 -14.63
C ALA A 46 -2.29 -1.80 -13.56
N ILE A 47 -2.53 -1.53 -12.28
CA ILE A 47 -2.29 -2.50 -11.20
C ILE A 47 -3.20 -3.72 -11.37
N LYS A 48 -4.52 -3.51 -11.56
CA LYS A 48 -5.49 -4.59 -11.76
C LYS A 48 -5.18 -5.43 -12.99
N GLN A 49 -4.79 -4.79 -14.10
CA GLN A 49 -4.44 -5.51 -15.32
C GLN A 49 -3.19 -6.36 -15.13
N LYS A 50 -2.14 -5.83 -14.49
CA LYS A 50 -0.95 -6.63 -14.16
C LYS A 50 -1.26 -7.77 -13.21
N HIS A 51 -2.13 -7.57 -12.23
CA HIS A 51 -2.61 -8.67 -11.38
C HIS A 51 -3.22 -9.79 -12.20
N LYS A 52 -4.11 -9.45 -13.15
CA LYS A 52 -4.75 -10.42 -14.05
C LYS A 52 -3.75 -11.13 -14.96
N ASP A 53 -2.69 -10.43 -15.38
CA ASP A 53 -1.71 -10.94 -16.33
C ASP A 53 -0.64 -11.84 -15.69
N ILE A 54 -0.16 -11.48 -14.50
CA ILE A 54 1.00 -12.14 -13.85
C ILE A 54 0.79 -12.51 -12.38
N GLY A 55 -0.44 -12.36 -11.87
CA GLY A 55 -0.78 -12.62 -10.47
C GLY A 55 -0.35 -11.50 -9.51
N ALA A 56 -0.41 -11.81 -8.22
CA ALA A 56 -0.18 -10.89 -7.11
C ALA A 56 1.29 -10.48 -6.91
N TYR A 57 1.96 -9.98 -7.95
CA TYR A 57 3.40 -9.63 -7.96
C TYR A 57 3.82 -8.62 -6.89
N TYR A 58 2.85 -7.88 -6.35
CA TYR A 58 3.06 -6.86 -5.33
C TYR A 58 2.84 -7.38 -3.90
N VAL A 59 2.44 -8.64 -3.71
CA VAL A 59 2.41 -9.28 -2.38
C VAL A 59 3.81 -9.80 -2.08
N LEU A 60 4.52 -9.10 -1.20
CA LEU A 60 5.97 -9.25 -1.03
C LEU A 60 6.35 -10.30 0.02
N ALA A 61 5.51 -10.44 1.04
CA ALA A 61 5.74 -11.28 2.21
C ALA A 61 4.39 -11.62 2.88
N PRO A 62 4.34 -12.58 3.81
CA PRO A 62 3.13 -12.83 4.58
C PRO A 62 2.57 -11.53 5.17
N LYS A 63 1.26 -11.35 5.08
CA LYS A 63 0.51 -10.16 5.54
C LYS A 63 0.72 -8.87 4.73
N ILE A 64 1.72 -8.76 3.86
CA ILE A 64 2.19 -7.48 3.30
C ILE A 64 2.01 -7.41 1.78
N ALA A 65 1.36 -6.35 1.32
CA ALA A 65 1.30 -5.94 -0.08
C ALA A 65 1.89 -4.54 -0.29
N MET A 66 2.47 -4.31 -1.47
CA MET A 66 2.93 -2.99 -1.91
C MET A 66 2.47 -2.70 -3.34
N PRO A 67 1.18 -2.45 -3.58
CA PRO A 67 0.66 -2.16 -4.92
C PRO A 67 1.38 -0.96 -5.56
N HIS A 68 1.79 -1.10 -6.81
CA HIS A 68 2.45 -0.04 -7.56
C HIS A 68 2.34 -0.28 -9.07
N ALA A 69 2.39 0.75 -9.90
CA ALA A 69 2.53 0.64 -11.34
C ALA A 69 3.66 1.58 -11.80
N ARG A 70 3.84 1.75 -13.12
CA ARG A 70 4.90 2.63 -13.61
C ARG A 70 4.48 4.10 -13.47
N PRO A 71 5.43 5.04 -13.37
CA PRO A 71 5.11 6.47 -13.33
C PRO A 71 4.23 6.90 -14.50
N GLU A 72 4.54 6.41 -15.72
CA GLU A 72 3.77 6.72 -16.93
C GLU A 72 2.35 6.14 -16.96
N ASP A 73 2.01 5.22 -16.06
CA ASP A 73 0.65 4.66 -15.96
C ASP A 73 -0.33 5.63 -15.28
N GLY A 74 0.15 6.79 -14.79
CA GLY A 74 -0.69 7.88 -14.30
C GLY A 74 -0.31 8.41 -12.92
N VAL A 75 0.98 8.56 -12.61
CA VAL A 75 1.41 9.22 -11.37
C VAL A 75 1.53 10.73 -11.62
N ASN A 76 0.86 11.52 -10.79
CA ASN A 76 0.96 12.99 -10.80
C ASN A 76 1.91 13.52 -9.71
N GLU A 77 1.93 12.86 -8.55
CA GLU A 77 2.73 13.25 -7.39
C GLU A 77 3.24 12.02 -6.63
N ALA A 78 4.51 12.07 -6.21
CA ALA A 78 5.10 11.02 -5.38
C ALA A 78 4.36 10.93 -4.05
N SER A 79 3.84 9.76 -3.72
CA SER A 79 2.98 9.57 -2.56
C SER A 79 2.83 8.12 -2.14
N LEU A 80 2.37 7.93 -0.90
CA LEU A 80 2.07 6.63 -0.32
C LEU A 80 0.63 6.61 0.20
N GLN A 81 0.02 5.43 0.21
CA GLN A 81 -1.19 5.18 0.97
C GLN A 81 -1.05 3.88 1.74
N VAL A 82 -1.38 3.93 3.02
CA VAL A 82 -1.41 2.78 3.92
C VAL A 82 -2.86 2.30 4.07
N THR A 83 -3.09 1.01 3.92
CA THR A 83 -4.40 0.39 4.10
C THR A 83 -4.26 -0.85 4.96
N VAL A 84 -4.97 -0.88 6.09
CA VAL A 84 -5.02 -2.03 7.00
C VAL A 84 -6.34 -2.76 6.81
N PHE A 85 -6.28 -4.03 6.44
CA PHE A 85 -7.43 -4.93 6.32
C PHE A 85 -7.56 -5.74 7.61
N LYS A 86 -8.43 -5.31 8.53
CA LYS A 86 -8.62 -5.97 9.84
C LYS A 86 -9.04 -7.43 9.75
N LYS A 87 -9.60 -7.83 8.62
CA LYS A 87 -10.11 -9.18 8.36
C LYS A 87 -9.25 -10.00 7.41
N GLY A 88 -8.15 -9.44 6.93
CA GLY A 88 -7.38 -10.01 5.84
C GLY A 88 -8.11 -9.89 4.51
N VAL A 89 -7.34 -9.91 3.42
CA VAL A 89 -7.88 -10.01 2.07
C VAL A 89 -7.05 -11.02 1.28
N ASP A 90 -7.74 -11.98 0.66
CA ASP A 90 -7.13 -12.91 -0.27
C ASP A 90 -6.89 -12.18 -1.60
N LEU A 91 -5.62 -11.84 -1.85
CA LEU A 91 -5.17 -11.27 -3.12
C LEU A 91 -4.63 -12.37 -4.04
N GLU A 92 -5.08 -13.62 -3.90
CA GLU A 92 -4.70 -14.75 -4.76
C GLU A 92 -3.18 -14.97 -4.78
N SER A 93 -2.51 -14.73 -3.65
CA SER A 93 -1.07 -14.99 -3.52
C SER A 93 -0.82 -16.44 -3.17
N GLU A 94 -0.07 -17.15 -4.01
CA GLU A 94 0.21 -18.59 -3.82
C GLU A 94 0.98 -18.90 -2.53
N ASP A 95 1.96 -18.05 -2.18
CA ASP A 95 2.93 -18.34 -1.11
C ASP A 95 2.72 -17.52 0.18
N ASN A 96 2.06 -16.35 0.10
CA ASN A 96 2.01 -15.39 1.20
C ASN A 96 0.66 -15.31 1.94
N GLY A 97 -0.38 -15.97 1.41
CA GLY A 97 -1.72 -15.98 2.01
C GLY A 97 -2.39 -14.61 2.09
N ASP A 98 -3.25 -14.43 3.08
CA ASP A 98 -4.04 -13.21 3.26
C ASP A 98 -3.16 -11.98 3.57
N VAL A 99 -3.52 -10.86 2.97
CA VAL A 99 -2.88 -9.56 3.19
C VAL A 99 -3.65 -8.78 4.26
N TYR A 100 -2.92 -8.22 5.21
CA TYR A 100 -3.46 -7.40 6.31
C TYR A 100 -2.95 -5.96 6.26
N LEU A 101 -1.78 -5.73 5.68
CA LEU A 101 -1.18 -4.42 5.49
C LEU A 101 -0.84 -4.22 4.01
N SER A 102 -1.35 -3.16 3.42
CA SER A 102 -0.97 -2.69 2.09
C SER A 102 -0.37 -1.30 2.16
N ILE A 103 0.76 -1.08 1.50
CA ILE A 103 1.33 0.25 1.29
C ILE A 103 1.45 0.51 -0.21
N THR A 104 0.51 1.25 -0.78
CA THR A 104 0.55 1.63 -2.19
C THR A 104 1.64 2.67 -2.40
N LEU A 105 2.51 2.43 -3.38
CA LEU A 105 3.59 3.33 -3.76
C LEU A 105 3.27 3.98 -5.09
N ALA A 106 3.13 5.31 -5.11
CA ALA A 106 3.02 6.13 -6.30
C ALA A 106 4.32 6.94 -6.45
N ALA A 107 5.03 6.70 -7.53
CA ALA A 107 6.45 6.98 -7.64
C ALA A 107 6.73 7.75 -8.94
N MET A 108 7.37 8.93 -8.90
CA MET A 108 7.62 9.79 -10.08
C MET A 108 8.85 9.38 -10.93
N ASP A 109 9.98 8.99 -10.34
CA ASP A 109 11.18 8.60 -11.10
C ASP A 109 12.05 7.56 -10.36
N SER A 110 12.77 6.70 -11.07
CA SER A 110 13.52 5.58 -10.48
C SER A 110 14.60 5.96 -9.45
N ASP A 111 15.08 7.21 -9.43
CA ASP A 111 16.21 7.64 -8.60
C ASP A 111 15.78 8.27 -7.27
N SER A 112 14.63 8.97 -7.24
CA SER A 112 14.08 9.58 -6.02
C SER A 112 13.45 8.58 -5.05
N HIS A 113 13.15 7.34 -5.50
CA HIS A 113 12.49 6.31 -4.69
C HIS A 113 13.40 5.51 -3.77
N ILE A 114 14.71 5.52 -3.98
CA ILE A 114 15.60 4.60 -3.24
C ILE A 114 15.44 4.79 -1.73
N HIS A 115 15.33 6.02 -1.24
CA HIS A 115 15.11 6.30 0.18
C HIS A 115 13.76 5.77 0.68
N THR A 116 12.69 5.95 -0.08
CA THR A 116 11.36 5.43 0.26
C THR A 116 11.36 3.90 0.31
N ILE A 117 11.97 3.25 -0.68
CA ILE A 117 12.07 1.79 -0.74
C ILE A 117 12.93 1.26 0.41
N MET A 118 14.01 1.95 0.78
CA MET A 118 14.82 1.60 1.95
C MET A 118 14.01 1.68 3.24
N ALA A 119 13.29 2.78 3.47
CA ALA A 119 12.45 2.95 4.65
C ALA A 119 11.31 1.92 4.72
N LEU A 120 10.66 1.62 3.59
CA LEU A 120 9.67 0.54 3.49
C LEU A 120 10.29 -0.83 3.75
N SER A 121 11.49 -1.09 3.22
CA SER A 121 12.21 -2.33 3.47
C SER A 121 12.59 -2.50 4.94
N GLU A 122 12.97 -1.43 5.63
CA GLU A 122 13.24 -1.46 7.08
C GLU A 122 11.95 -1.76 7.86
N LEU A 123 10.84 -1.12 7.49
CA LEU A 123 9.53 -1.39 8.09
C LEU A 123 9.09 -2.84 7.87
N PHE A 124 9.18 -3.36 6.65
CA PHE A 124 8.75 -4.71 6.30
C PHE A 124 9.60 -5.82 6.93
N GLN A 125 10.80 -5.49 7.42
CA GLN A 125 11.66 -6.43 8.16
C GLN A 125 11.39 -6.44 9.67
N ASN A 126 10.51 -5.57 10.16
CA ASN A 126 10.20 -5.45 11.58
C ASN A 126 8.82 -6.04 11.88
N ASP A 127 8.78 -7.34 12.15
CA ASP A 127 7.54 -8.09 12.43
C ASP A 127 6.74 -7.48 13.60
N ASP A 128 7.41 -6.98 14.64
CA ASP A 128 6.75 -6.36 15.80
C ASP A 128 5.98 -5.10 15.40
N ASP A 129 6.56 -4.27 14.53
CA ASP A 129 5.93 -3.05 14.04
C ASP A 129 4.81 -3.35 13.03
N ILE A 130 4.99 -4.37 12.18
CA ILE A 130 3.94 -4.84 11.26
C ILE A 130 2.73 -5.34 12.03
N ASP A 131 2.94 -6.18 13.05
CA ASP A 131 1.87 -6.70 13.89
C ASP A 131 1.19 -5.59 14.70
N ALA A 132 1.96 -4.60 15.17
CA ALA A 132 1.41 -3.41 15.83
C ALA A 132 0.54 -2.56 14.88
N ILE A 133 0.96 -2.34 13.63
CA ILE A 133 0.15 -1.63 12.62
C ILE A 133 -1.15 -2.40 12.34
N ILE A 134 -1.07 -3.71 12.16
CA ILE A 134 -2.25 -4.56 11.89
C ILE A 134 -3.20 -4.53 13.09
N ALA A 135 -2.68 -4.50 14.32
CA ALA A 135 -3.48 -4.46 15.55
C ALA A 135 -4.09 -3.06 15.85
N ALA A 136 -3.44 -1.97 15.42
CA ALA A 136 -3.81 -0.59 15.74
C ALA A 136 -5.29 -0.26 15.46
N GLU A 137 -6.01 0.28 16.44
CA GLU A 137 -7.44 0.61 16.30
C GLU A 137 -7.68 2.00 15.70
N THR A 138 -6.63 2.82 15.64
CA THR A 138 -6.70 4.19 15.15
C THR A 138 -5.63 4.50 14.11
N GLU A 139 -5.95 5.41 13.18
CA GLU A 139 -4.99 5.92 12.20
C GLU A 139 -3.78 6.57 12.89
N GLN A 140 -3.99 7.23 14.04
CA GLN A 140 -2.93 7.89 14.78
C GLN A 140 -1.86 6.90 15.29
N GLU A 141 -2.27 5.74 15.79
CA GLU A 141 -1.33 4.70 16.25
C GLU A 141 -0.44 4.22 15.10
N ILE A 142 -1.03 4.00 13.91
CA ILE A 142 -0.30 3.62 12.70
C ILE A 142 0.69 4.73 12.32
N ILE A 143 0.24 5.99 12.32
CA ILE A 143 1.08 7.16 12.01
C ILE A 143 2.28 7.27 12.95
N GLU A 144 2.09 7.08 14.26
CA GLU A 144 3.20 7.15 15.22
C GLU A 144 4.24 6.04 15.00
N ILE A 145 3.82 4.85 14.56
CA ILE A 145 4.74 3.78 14.17
C ILE A 145 5.52 4.19 12.93
N LEU A 146 4.84 4.67 11.90
CA LEU A 146 5.42 5.01 10.61
C LEU A 146 6.41 6.20 10.68
N LYS A 147 6.23 7.12 11.64
CA LYS A 147 7.19 8.22 11.89
C LYS A 147 8.59 7.77 12.31
N ARG A 148 8.77 6.50 12.69
CA ARG A 148 10.09 5.93 13.02
C ARG A 148 10.93 5.61 11.78
N TYR A 149 10.35 5.67 10.59
CA TYR A 149 10.91 5.33 9.28
C TYR A 149 10.87 6.53 8.32
#